data_AF-A0A5C6MSU3-F1
#
_entry.id   AF-A0A5C6MSU3-F1
#
_cell.length_a   1.000
_cell.length_b   1.000
_cell.length_c   1.000
_cell.angle_alpha   90.00
_cell.angle_beta   90.00
_cell.angle_gamma   90.00
#
_symmetry.space_group_name_H-M   'P 1'
#
loop_
_entity.id
_entity.type
_entity.pdbx_description
1 polymer ?
#
loop_
_entity_poly.entity_id
_entity_poly.type
_entity_poly.pdbx_seq_one_letter_code
_entity_poly.pdbx_strand_id
1 'polypeptide(L)'
;MASAEEVAAVGEILVDPGFGLTRRFRALFTLKNLGGADAIEWISKAFKDDSALLKHELAYCLGQMQDKQAIPTLSAVLKDAEQEPMVRHEAGEALGAIGDPVVLDLLKEYSQDPVIEVRIQR
;
A
#
# COMPACT_ATOMS: atom_id res chain seq x y z
N MET A 1 20.00 12.30 -1.46
CA MET A 1 19.28 11.04 -1.77
C MET A 1 19.75 10.03 -0.75
N ALA A 2 18.83 9.33 -0.09
CA ALA A 2 19.21 8.23 0.78
C ALA A 2 19.86 7.12 -0.06
N SER A 3 20.82 6.42 0.51
CA SER A 3 21.43 5.27 -0.15
C SER A 3 20.46 4.08 -0.18
N ALA A 4 20.66 3.16 -1.13
CA ALA A 4 19.90 1.91 -1.18
C ALA A 4 20.04 1.11 0.13
N GLU A 5 21.20 1.20 0.79
CA GLU A 5 21.44 0.58 2.10
C GLU A 5 20.59 1.20 3.21
N GLU A 6 20.43 2.52 3.21
CA GLU A 6 19.56 3.22 4.16
C GLU A 6 18.09 2.82 3.97
N VAL A 7 17.62 2.75 2.71
CA VAL A 7 16.27 2.28 2.39
C VAL A 7 16.07 0.83 2.84
N ALA A 8 17.06 -0.03 2.58
CA ALA A 8 17.01 -1.44 2.98
C ALA A 8 16.91 -1.61 4.50
N ALA A 9 17.74 -0.90 5.27
CA ALA A 9 17.73 -0.99 6.73
C ALA A 9 16.37 -0.57 7.33
N VAL A 10 15.71 0.43 6.74
CA VAL A 10 14.35 0.84 7.16
C VAL A 10 13.31 -0.20 6.70
N GLY A 11 13.47 -0.76 5.50
CA GLY A 11 12.63 -1.82 4.96
C GLY A 11 12.61 -3.09 5.82
N GLU A 12 13.77 -3.53 6.29
CA GLU A 12 13.90 -4.67 7.21
C GLU A 12 13.10 -4.46 8.50
N ILE A 13 13.13 -3.25 9.06
CA ILE A 13 12.33 -2.90 10.24
C ILE A 13 10.83 -2.98 9.92
N LEU A 14 10.40 -2.55 8.74
CA LEU A 14 8.99 -2.57 8.35
C LEU A 14 8.44 -4.00 8.23
N VAL A 15 9.22 -4.93 7.66
CA VAL A 15 8.73 -6.30 7.38
C VAL A 15 8.91 -7.28 8.54
N ASP A 16 9.66 -6.93 9.58
CA ASP A 16 9.95 -7.82 10.70
C ASP A 16 8.85 -7.73 11.80
N PRO A 17 8.05 -8.81 12.02
CA PRO A 17 7.03 -8.84 13.06
C PRO A 17 7.60 -8.87 14.48
N GLY A 18 8.91 -9.10 14.65
CA GLY A 18 9.61 -8.97 15.93
C GLY A 18 9.65 -7.54 16.45
N PHE A 19 9.46 -6.53 15.60
CA PHE A 19 9.29 -5.15 16.02
C PHE A 19 7.83 -4.81 16.30
N GLY A 20 7.58 -4.06 17.39
CA GLY A 20 6.25 -3.54 17.70
C GLY A 20 5.73 -2.57 16.63
N LEU A 21 4.40 -2.52 16.47
CA LEU A 21 3.72 -1.73 15.44
C LEU A 21 4.19 -0.27 15.38
N THR A 22 4.38 0.40 16.52
CA THR A 22 4.87 1.79 16.56
C THR A 22 6.19 1.98 15.80
N ARG A 23 7.11 1.02 15.91
CA ARG A 23 8.41 1.10 15.22
C ARG A 23 8.26 0.83 13.72
N ARG A 24 7.38 -0.10 13.37
CA ARG A 24 7.07 -0.45 11.96
C ARG A 24 6.34 0.70 11.26
N PHE A 25 5.42 1.39 11.92
CA PHE A 25 4.81 2.62 11.40
C PHE A 25 5.83 3.72 11.15
N ARG A 26 6.77 3.94 12.08
CA ARG A 26 7.86 4.90 11.84
C ARG A 26 8.67 4.53 10.59
N ALA A 27 9.02 3.26 10.44
CA ALA A 27 9.72 2.77 9.26
C ALA A 27 8.92 2.99 7.97
N LEU A 28 7.61 2.68 7.98
CA LEU A 28 6.70 2.94 6.87
C LEU A 28 6.70 4.42 6.45
N PHE A 29 6.47 5.33 7.39
CA PHE A 29 6.46 6.77 7.07
C PHE A 29 7.83 7.29 6.63
N THR A 30 8.92 6.72 7.15
CA THR A 30 10.26 7.01 6.66
C THR A 30 10.41 6.57 5.19
N LEU A 31 10.04 5.34 4.83
CA LEU A 31 10.10 4.86 3.43
C LEU A 31 9.23 5.71 2.51
N LYS A 32 8.01 6.05 2.93
CA LYS A 32 7.12 6.96 2.19
C LYS A 32 7.79 8.30 1.87
N ASN A 33 8.50 8.88 2.84
CA ASN A 33 9.19 10.16 2.65
C ASN A 33 10.48 10.03 1.81
N LEU A 34 11.15 8.89 1.85
CA LEU A 34 12.33 8.62 1.01
C LEU A 34 11.93 8.44 -0.45
N GLY A 35 10.82 7.73 -0.70
CA GLY A 35 10.29 7.48 -2.03
C GLY A 35 11.17 6.59 -2.91
N GLY A 36 10.78 6.47 -4.18
CA GLY A 36 11.48 5.68 -5.19
C GLY A 36 11.14 4.18 -5.16
N ALA A 37 11.64 3.49 -6.18
CA ALA A 37 11.32 2.09 -6.46
C ALA A 37 11.62 1.15 -5.28
N ASP A 38 12.79 1.30 -4.65
CA ASP A 38 13.20 0.45 -3.53
C ASP A 38 12.27 0.61 -2.31
N ALA A 39 11.84 1.84 -2.00
CA ALA A 39 10.91 2.10 -0.91
C ALA A 39 9.54 1.47 -1.20
N ILE A 40 9.05 1.60 -2.43
CA ILE A 40 7.80 0.97 -2.88
C ILE A 40 7.89 -0.55 -2.77
N GLU A 41 9.02 -1.15 -3.13
CA GLU A 41 9.22 -2.59 -3.02
C GLU A 41 9.17 -3.06 -1.57
N TRP A 42 9.82 -2.35 -0.65
CA TRP A 42 9.78 -2.67 0.78
C TRP A 42 8.38 -2.52 1.40
N ILE A 43 7.67 -1.44 1.06
CA ILE A 43 6.28 -1.24 1.50
C ILE A 43 5.39 -2.37 0.93
N SER A 44 5.57 -2.73 -0.34
CA SER A 44 4.81 -3.80 -1.00
C SER A 44 5.01 -5.16 -0.35
N LYS A 45 6.24 -5.48 0.08
CA LYS A 45 6.56 -6.74 0.78
C LYS A 45 5.83 -6.89 2.12
N ALA A 46 5.41 -5.81 2.76
CA ALA A 46 4.77 -5.83 4.07
C ALA A 46 3.26 -6.16 4.03
N PHE A 47 2.64 -6.26 2.85
CA PHE A 47 1.21 -6.65 2.73
C PHE A 47 0.90 -8.09 3.16
N LYS A 48 1.92 -8.91 3.43
CA LYS A 48 1.79 -10.25 4.01
C LYS A 48 1.64 -10.26 5.54
N ASP A 49 1.58 -9.08 6.17
CA ASP A 49 1.47 -8.97 7.62
C ASP A 49 0.07 -9.32 8.14
N ASP A 50 0.00 -9.87 9.35
CA ASP A 50 -1.27 -10.21 10.01
C ASP A 50 -2.05 -8.96 10.47
N SER A 51 -1.40 -7.80 10.60
CA SER A 51 -2.06 -6.57 11.02
C SER A 51 -2.79 -5.88 9.87
N ALA A 52 -4.12 -6.03 9.83
CA ALA A 52 -4.99 -5.27 8.93
C ALA A 52 -4.76 -3.74 9.02
N LEU A 53 -4.50 -3.23 10.22
CA LEU A 53 -4.19 -1.81 10.43
C LEU A 53 -2.88 -1.39 9.74
N LEU A 54 -1.82 -2.20 9.86
CA LEU A 54 -0.58 -1.92 9.17
C LEU A 54 -0.79 -1.98 7.66
N LYS A 55 -1.42 -3.04 7.15
CA LYS A 55 -1.69 -3.23 5.71
C LYS A 55 -2.48 -2.08 5.10
N HIS A 56 -3.50 -1.58 5.79
CA HIS A 56 -4.23 -0.38 5.38
C HIS A 56 -3.27 0.83 5.24
N GLU A 57 -2.45 1.11 6.24
CA GLU A 57 -1.50 2.22 6.19
C GLU A 57 -0.42 2.05 5.11
N LEU A 58 -0.06 0.82 4.74
CA LEU A 58 0.82 0.57 3.58
C LEU A 58 0.16 1.10 2.30
N ALA A 59 -1.11 0.74 2.07
CA ALA A 59 -1.87 1.20 0.90
C ALA A 59 -2.01 2.71 0.88
N TYR A 60 -2.39 3.31 2.01
CA TYR A 60 -2.47 4.75 2.18
C TYR A 60 -1.15 5.44 1.82
N CYS A 61 -0.02 4.96 2.36
CA CYS A 61 1.29 5.53 2.07
C CYS A 61 1.66 5.42 0.59
N LEU A 62 1.41 4.28 -0.06
CA LEU A 62 1.66 4.11 -1.49
C LEU A 62 0.81 5.08 -2.34
N GLY A 63 -0.46 5.30 -1.98
CA GLY A 63 -1.32 6.28 -2.64
C GLY A 63 -0.78 7.71 -2.49
N GLN A 64 -0.35 8.08 -1.29
CA GLN A 64 0.23 9.39 -0.98
C GLN A 64 1.58 9.65 -1.67
N MET A 65 2.31 8.59 -2.06
CA MET A 65 3.54 8.72 -2.84
C MET A 65 3.27 9.10 -4.29
N GLN A 66 2.04 8.89 -4.79
CA GLN A 66 1.61 9.20 -6.16
C GLN A 66 2.51 8.60 -7.26
N ASP A 67 3.21 7.51 -6.94
CA ASP A 67 4.13 6.84 -7.85
C ASP A 67 3.44 5.66 -8.52
N LYS A 68 3.42 5.67 -9.85
CA LYS A 68 2.78 4.66 -10.69
C LYS A 68 3.39 3.28 -10.53
N GLN A 69 4.63 3.18 -10.05
CA GLN A 69 5.27 1.90 -9.75
C GLN A 69 4.54 1.11 -8.65
N ALA A 70 3.70 1.76 -7.83
CA ALA A 70 2.88 1.10 -6.81
C ALA A 70 1.58 0.46 -7.35
N ILE A 71 1.16 0.81 -8.57
CA ILE A 71 -0.11 0.36 -9.17
C ILE A 71 -0.24 -1.18 -9.19
N PRO A 72 0.78 -1.97 -9.58
CA PRO A 72 0.66 -3.43 -9.59
C PRO A 72 0.37 -4.01 -8.22
N THR A 73 1.04 -3.53 -7.17
CA THR A 73 0.82 -3.97 -5.78
C THR A 73 -0.58 -3.61 -5.31
N LEU A 74 -1.00 -2.35 -5.46
CA LEU A 74 -2.31 -1.89 -5.01
C LEU A 74 -3.45 -2.61 -5.77
N SER A 75 -3.27 -2.85 -7.06
CA SER A 75 -4.23 -3.62 -7.87
C SER A 75 -4.36 -5.06 -7.39
N ALA A 76 -3.25 -5.69 -6.99
CA ALA A 76 -3.29 -7.04 -6.44
C ALA A 76 -4.04 -7.07 -5.08
N VAL A 77 -3.77 -6.09 -4.21
CA VAL A 77 -4.43 -5.98 -2.90
C VAL A 77 -5.93 -5.74 -3.04
N LEU A 78 -6.38 -4.87 -3.95
CA LEU A 78 -7.81 -4.62 -4.20
C LEU A 78 -8.55 -5.89 -4.65
N LYS A 79 -7.90 -6.69 -5.50
CA LYS A 79 -8.45 -7.94 -6.08
C LYS A 79 -8.44 -9.12 -5.12
N ASP A 80 -7.62 -9.06 -4.06
CA ASP A 80 -7.45 -10.17 -3.13
C ASP A 80 -8.64 -10.22 -2.15
N ALA A 81 -9.52 -11.20 -2.35
CA ALA A 81 -10.70 -11.40 -1.50
C ALA A 81 -10.35 -11.89 -0.09
N GLU A 82 -9.13 -12.36 0.15
CA GLU A 82 -8.65 -12.76 1.47
C GLU A 82 -8.15 -11.56 2.29
N GLN A 83 -7.92 -10.41 1.67
CA GLN A 83 -7.61 -9.16 2.38
C GLN A 83 -8.86 -8.62 3.08
N GLU A 84 -8.65 -7.98 4.23
CA GLU A 84 -9.75 -7.37 4.97
C GLU A 84 -10.37 -6.22 4.17
N PRO A 85 -11.70 -6.01 4.26
CA PRO A 85 -12.40 -4.96 3.52
C PRO A 85 -11.76 -3.57 3.61
N MET A 86 -11.26 -3.20 4.80
CA MET A 86 -10.59 -1.91 5.01
C MET A 86 -9.29 -1.76 4.19
N VAL A 87 -8.54 -2.86 4.01
CA VAL A 87 -7.28 -2.85 3.25
C VAL A 87 -7.57 -2.75 1.76
N ARG A 88 -8.57 -3.49 1.28
CA ARG A 88 -9.04 -3.44 -0.11
C ARG A 88 -9.59 -2.06 -0.47
N HIS A 89 -10.40 -1.47 0.42
CA HIS A 89 -10.90 -0.10 0.30
C HIS A 89 -9.75 0.90 0.11
N GLU A 90 -8.78 0.89 1.02
CA GLU A 90 -7.66 1.82 0.99
C GLU A 90 -6.78 1.63 -0.24
N ALA A 91 -6.62 0.38 -0.73
CA ALA A 91 -5.93 0.13 -1.99
C ALA A 91 -6.64 0.76 -3.20
N GLY A 92 -7.98 0.72 -3.24
CA GLY A 92 -8.77 1.39 -4.26
C GLY A 92 -8.66 2.91 -4.22
N GLU A 93 -8.76 3.51 -3.02
CA GLU A 93 -8.56 4.95 -2.82
C GLU A 93 -7.13 5.38 -3.23
N ALA A 94 -6.12 4.59 -2.87
CA ALA A 94 -4.72 4.83 -3.25
C ALA A 94 -4.51 4.79 -4.77
N LEU A 95 -5.14 3.85 -5.48
CA LEU A 95 -5.13 3.81 -6.96
C LEU A 95 -5.75 5.07 -7.55
N GLY A 96 -6.88 5.54 -6.99
CA GLY A 96 -7.50 6.82 -7.36
C GLY A 96 -6.59 8.02 -7.11
N ALA A 97 -5.89 8.05 -5.98
CA ALA A 97 -4.97 9.12 -5.60
C ALA A 97 -3.72 9.21 -6.50
N ILE A 98 -3.23 8.08 -7.01
CA ILE A 98 -2.16 8.05 -8.03
C ILE A 98 -2.64 8.68 -9.34
N GLY A 99 -3.92 8.50 -9.70
CA GLY A 99 -4.55 9.20 -10.82
C GLY A 99 -4.09 8.75 -12.20
N ASP A 100 -3.57 7.53 -12.33
CA ASP A 100 -3.21 6.98 -13.65
C ASP A 100 -4.43 6.39 -14.36
N PRO A 101 -4.74 6.79 -15.61
CA PRO A 101 -5.88 6.26 -16.35
C PRO A 101 -5.90 4.73 -16.51
N VAL A 102 -4.75 4.05 -16.40
CA VAL A 102 -4.66 2.58 -16.50
C VAL A 102 -5.50 1.86 -15.44
N VAL A 103 -5.81 2.52 -14.32
CA VAL A 103 -6.58 1.91 -13.23
C VAL A 103 -8.09 2.14 -13.37
N LEU A 104 -8.56 2.94 -14.34
CA LEU A 104 -9.97 3.34 -14.42
C LEU A 104 -10.92 2.16 -14.64
N ASP A 105 -10.57 1.23 -15.52
CA ASP A 105 -11.39 0.04 -15.76
C ASP A 105 -11.47 -0.84 -14.50
N LEU A 106 -10.35 -0.95 -13.76
CA LEU A 106 -10.31 -1.67 -12.49
C LEU A 106 -11.18 -0.98 -11.43
N LEU A 107 -11.05 0.33 -11.24
CA LEU A 107 -11.86 1.05 -10.25
C LEU A 107 -13.36 0.98 -10.60
N LYS A 108 -13.70 1.02 -11.89
CA LYS A 108 -15.09 0.86 -12.36
C LYS A 108 -15.63 -0.53 -12.05
N GLU A 109 -14.84 -1.58 -12.26
CA GLU A 109 -15.18 -2.96 -11.89
C GLU A 109 -15.50 -3.05 -10.38
N TYR A 110 -14.62 -2.52 -9.54
CA TYR A 110 -14.76 -2.59 -8.07
C TYR A 110 -15.75 -1.56 -7.48
N SER A 111 -16.27 -0.61 -8.28
CA SER A 111 -17.39 0.25 -7.86
C SER A 111 -18.67 -0.53 -7.52
N GLN A 112 -18.79 -1.76 -8.03
CA GLN A 112 -19.91 -2.68 -7.81
C GLN A 112 -19.52 -3.89 -6.94
N ASP A 113 -18.42 -3.82 -6.19
CA ASP A 113 -17.97 -4.91 -5.34
C ASP A 113 -19.09 -5.34 -4.36
N PRO A 114 -19.28 -6.65 -4.10
CA PRO A 114 -20.26 -7.12 -3.12
C PRO A 114 -20.02 -6.53 -1.73
N VAL A 115 -18.77 -6.29 -1.35
CA VAL A 115 -18.37 -5.67 -0.08
C VAL A 115 -18.55 -4.16 -0.18
N ILE A 116 -19.42 -3.60 0.66
CA ILE A 116 -19.85 -2.19 0.55
C ILE A 116 -18.68 -1.24 0.73
N GLU A 117 -17.76 -1.54 1.64
CA GLU A 117 -16.57 -0.75 1.93
C GLU A 117 -15.63 -0.68 0.73
N VAL A 118 -15.61 -1.71 -0.12
CA VAL A 118 -14.72 -1.78 -1.30
C VAL A 118 -15.33 -1.09 -2.51
N ARG A 119 -16.62 -0.73 -2.48
CA ARG A 119 -17.25 0.02 -3.57
C ARG A 119 -16.62 1.39 -3.68
N ILE A 120 -15.81 1.57 -4.72
CA ILE A 120 -15.18 2.84 -5.04
C ILE A 120 -16.24 3.77 -5.64
N GLN A 121 -16.49 4.91 -4.98
CA GLN A 121 -17.56 5.85 -5.36
C GLN A 121 -17.03 7.23 -5.81
N ARG A 122 -15.72 7.40 -5.94
CA ARG A 122 -15.09 8.70 -6.25
C ARG A 122 -14.20 8.61 -7.47
#